data_AF-A0A832Q2E9-F1
#
_entry.id   AF-A0A832Q2E9-F1
#
_cell.length_a   1.000
_cell.length_b   1.000
_cell.length_c   1.000
_cell.angle_alpha   90.00
_cell.angle_beta   90.00
_cell.angle_gamma   90.00
#
_symmetry.space_group_name_H-M   'P 1'
#
loop_
_entity.id
_entity.type
_entity.pdbx_description
1 polymer ?
#
loop_
_entity_poly.entity_id
_entity_poly.type
_entity_poly.pdbx_seq_one_letter_code
_entity_poly.pdbx_strand_id
1 'polypeptide(L)'
;MARPPVIPGIKARLELWLDQCESAYLAQPEDIRQPTLPLCPDGKVNVRAVAQAIQLKSTQEKYLYEREELTQLINCIAEGQGILTIGSRATQTEADKQVKQKVTLYAKNAQEAARAATEAIAAQQELLDRIRVLSAELAASEAEVARLRARLQAVENGVWVSMK
;
A
#
# COMPACT_ATOMS: atom_id res chain seq x y z
N MET A 1 -5.16 7.56 53.78
CA MET A 1 -4.42 8.67 53.15
C MET A 1 -4.09 8.28 51.72
N ALA A 2 -4.54 9.04 50.73
CA ALA A 2 -4.29 8.74 49.32
C ALA A 2 -2.80 8.96 49.01
N ARG A 3 -2.15 7.95 48.44
CA ARG A 3 -0.74 8.03 48.02
C ARG A 3 -0.65 9.05 46.88
N PRO A 4 0.23 10.07 46.96
CA PRO A 4 0.35 11.05 45.89
C PRO A 4 0.76 10.38 44.56
N PRO A 5 0.27 10.90 43.42
CA PRO A 5 0.59 10.33 42.11
C PRO A 5 2.09 10.46 41.84
N VAL A 6 2.74 9.33 41.55
CA VAL A 6 4.19 9.26 41.37
C VAL A 6 4.62 9.77 39.98
N ILE A 7 3.72 9.72 39.00
CA ILE A 7 3.99 10.00 37.58
C ILE A 7 4.45 11.44 37.32
N PRO A 8 3.81 12.50 37.86
CA PRO A 8 4.26 13.88 37.62
C PRO A 8 5.71 14.12 38.07
N GLY A 9 6.13 13.54 39.19
CA GLY A 9 7.50 13.66 39.69
C GLY A 9 8.53 12.84 38.90
N ILE A 10 8.10 11.79 38.20
CA ILE A 10 8.94 11.08 37.23
C ILE A 10 9.08 11.92 35.96
N LYS A 11 7.96 12.45 35.46
CA LYS A 11 7.91 13.29 34.25
C LYS A 11 8.84 14.49 34.35
N ALA A 12 8.75 15.28 35.43
CA ALA A 12 9.59 16.46 35.60
C ALA A 12 11.10 16.15 35.62
N ARG A 13 11.50 15.01 36.23
CA ARG A 13 12.90 14.56 36.22
C ARG A 13 13.34 14.07 34.85
N LEU A 14 12.44 13.40 34.13
CA LEU A 14 12.67 12.93 32.77
C LEU A 14 12.86 14.10 31.81
N GLU A 15 11.97 15.09 31.84
CA GLU A 15 12.05 16.31 31.01
C GLU A 15 13.38 17.03 31.23
N LEU A 16 13.74 17.30 32.50
CA LEU A 16 14.99 17.99 32.82
C LEU A 16 16.23 17.24 32.33
N TRP A 17 16.22 15.90 32.40
CA TRP A 17 17.33 15.09 31.89
C TRP A 17 17.34 15.00 30.36
N LEU A 18 16.18 14.93 29.71
CA LEU A 18 16.05 14.93 28.25
C LEU A 18 16.51 16.27 27.65
N ASP A 19 16.15 17.39 28.26
CA ASP A 19 16.60 18.73 27.85
C ASP A 19 18.13 18.84 27.91
N GLN A 20 18.76 18.25 28.92
CA GLN A 20 20.22 18.18 29.02
C GLN A 20 20.82 17.33 27.91
N CYS A 21 20.21 16.19 27.60
CA CYS A 21 20.67 15.31 26.51
C CYS A 21 20.53 16.00 25.16
N GLU A 22 19.41 16.67 24.91
CA GLU A 22 19.18 17.43 23.67
C GLU A 22 20.15 18.60 23.55
N SER A 23 20.35 19.37 24.62
CA SER A 23 21.33 20.45 24.64
C SER A 23 22.75 19.94 24.34
N ALA A 24 23.13 18.80 24.93
CA ALA A 24 24.42 18.16 24.68
C ALA A 24 24.54 17.62 23.24
N TYR A 25 23.44 17.21 22.62
CA TYR A 25 23.40 16.76 21.23
C TYR A 25 23.56 17.94 20.27
N LEU A 26 22.84 19.02 20.50
CA LEU A 26 22.90 20.24 19.67
C LEU A 26 24.24 20.96 19.80
N ALA A 27 24.90 20.88 20.96
CA ALA A 27 26.23 21.44 21.18
C ALA A 27 27.34 20.73 20.40
N GLN A 28 27.10 19.51 19.90
CA GLN A 28 28.06 18.79 19.07
C GLN A 28 28.11 19.38 17.64
N PRO A 29 29.28 19.42 17.00
CA PRO A 29 29.40 19.83 15.59
C PRO A 29 28.60 18.91 14.67
N GLU A 30 27.91 19.48 13.68
CA GLU A 30 26.94 18.76 12.83
C GLU A 30 27.54 17.51 12.17
N ASP A 31 28.77 17.60 11.69
CA ASP A 31 29.44 16.54 10.91
C ASP A 31 29.78 15.29 11.72
N ILE A 32 29.80 15.39 13.06
CA ILE A 32 30.18 14.31 13.97
C ILE A 32 29.16 14.07 15.09
N ARG A 33 27.92 14.56 14.93
CA ARG A 33 26.87 14.38 15.94
C ARG A 33 26.64 12.91 16.24
N GLN A 34 26.78 12.56 17.52
CA GLN A 34 26.44 11.26 18.05
C GLN A 34 25.25 11.38 19.00
N PRO A 35 24.35 10.38 18.99
CA PRO A 35 23.22 10.36 19.90
C PRO A 35 23.67 10.43 21.36
N THR A 36 23.03 11.29 22.14
CA THR A 36 23.32 11.45 23.57
C THR A 36 22.45 10.55 24.44
N LEU A 37 21.33 10.07 23.90
CA LEU A 37 20.52 9.06 24.57
C LEU A 37 21.25 7.72 24.63
N PRO A 38 21.11 6.97 25.73
CA PRO A 38 21.74 5.67 25.85
C PRO A 38 21.09 4.65 24.91
N LEU A 39 21.94 3.92 24.18
CA LEU A 39 21.54 2.95 23.17
C LEU A 39 21.70 1.52 23.67
N CYS A 40 20.81 0.65 23.21
CA CYS A 40 21.00 -0.79 23.22
C CYS A 40 21.90 -1.20 22.03
N PRO A 41 22.52 -2.39 22.06
CA PRO A 41 23.29 -2.91 20.93
C PRO A 41 22.50 -3.02 19.62
N ASP A 42 21.17 -3.05 19.68
CA ASP A 42 20.28 -3.08 18.53
C ASP A 42 19.89 -1.68 18.01
N GLY A 43 20.54 -0.62 18.51
CA GLY A 43 20.34 0.77 18.07
C GLY A 43 19.05 1.42 18.59
N LYS A 44 18.38 0.80 19.57
CA LYS A 44 17.18 1.34 20.23
C LYS A 44 17.52 2.09 21.49
N VAL A 45 16.61 2.95 21.93
CA VAL A 45 16.73 3.58 23.25
C VAL A 45 16.78 2.52 24.37
N ASN A 46 17.80 2.61 25.22
CA ASN A 46 17.97 1.76 26.38
C ASN A 46 17.21 2.31 27.59
N VAL A 47 15.96 1.87 27.75
CA VAL A 47 15.05 2.34 28.81
C VAL A 47 15.62 2.11 30.21
N ARG A 48 16.40 1.03 30.42
CA ARG A 48 17.04 0.77 31.72
C ARG A 48 18.10 1.82 32.06
N ALA A 49 18.94 2.17 31.08
CA ALA A 49 19.94 3.22 31.26
C ALA A 49 19.30 4.59 31.48
N VAL A 50 18.21 4.90 30.76
CA VAL A 50 17.41 6.11 31.00
C VAL A 50 16.90 6.13 32.45
N ALA A 51 16.28 5.04 32.91
CA ALA A 51 15.76 4.95 34.26
C ALA A 51 16.84 5.13 35.35
N GLN A 52 18.05 4.60 35.12
CA GLN A 52 19.19 4.81 36.01
C GLN A 52 19.63 6.28 36.04
N ALA A 53 19.68 6.95 34.88
CA ALA A 53 20.06 8.35 34.76
C ALA A 53 19.12 9.29 35.54
N ILE A 54 17.81 9.01 35.52
CA ILE A 54 16.81 9.78 36.29
C ILE A 54 16.54 9.21 37.70
N GLN A 55 17.38 8.27 38.16
CA GLN A 55 17.34 7.68 39.50
C GLN A 55 15.96 7.08 39.85
N LEU A 56 15.39 6.32 38.91
CA LEU A 56 14.17 5.54 39.16
C LEU A 56 14.49 4.23 39.86
N LYS A 57 13.50 3.75 40.65
CA LYS A 57 13.54 2.40 41.19
C LYS A 57 13.23 1.39 40.08
N SER A 58 13.79 0.19 40.16
CA SER A 58 13.55 -0.85 39.17
C SER A 58 12.06 -1.18 38.96
N THR A 59 11.24 -1.09 40.02
CA THR A 59 9.78 -1.29 39.94
C THR A 59 9.03 -0.18 39.18
N GLN A 60 9.67 0.97 38.97
CA GLN A 60 9.12 2.15 38.28
C GLN A 60 9.59 2.24 36.83
N GLU A 61 10.62 1.48 36.42
CA GLU A 61 11.13 1.44 35.04
C GLU A 61 10.00 1.18 34.03
N LYS A 62 9.06 0.31 34.40
CA LYS A 62 7.92 -0.03 33.55
C LYS A 62 7.08 1.16 33.12
N TYR A 63 7.03 2.22 33.93
CA TYR A 63 6.28 3.41 33.56
C TYR A 63 6.85 4.12 32.33
N LEU A 64 8.16 4.00 32.05
CA LEU A 64 8.78 4.63 30.89
C LEU A 64 8.38 4.01 29.54
N TYR A 65 7.82 2.79 29.55
CA TYR A 65 7.33 2.14 28.33
C TYR A 65 5.82 1.80 28.36
N GLU A 66 5.21 1.68 29.55
CA GLU A 66 3.76 1.46 29.70
C GLU A 66 2.95 2.76 29.69
N ARG A 67 3.54 3.89 30.09
CA ARG A 67 2.84 5.19 30.13
C ARG A 67 3.20 5.99 28.90
N GLU A 68 2.21 6.15 28.03
CA GLU A 68 2.35 6.87 26.77
C GLU A 68 2.97 8.26 26.93
N GLU A 69 2.57 9.03 27.94
CA GLU A 69 3.12 10.37 28.20
C GLU A 69 4.64 10.38 28.40
N LEU A 70 5.21 9.36 29.07
CA LEU A 70 6.65 9.26 29.31
C LEU A 70 7.36 8.67 28.09
N THR A 71 6.73 7.69 27.44
CA THR A 71 7.24 7.06 26.22
C THR A 71 7.36 8.09 25.09
N GLN A 72 6.35 8.95 24.90
CA GLN A 72 6.33 9.98 23.87
C GLN A 72 7.48 10.98 24.06
N LEU A 73 7.73 11.46 25.28
CA LEU A 73 8.85 12.37 25.56
C LEU A 73 10.19 11.78 25.13
N ILE A 74 10.45 10.51 25.48
CA ILE A 74 11.69 9.84 25.10
C ILE A 74 11.75 9.63 23.59
N ASN A 75 10.65 9.22 22.98
CA ASN A 75 10.58 8.95 21.55
C ASN A 75 10.78 10.22 20.71
N CYS A 76 10.24 11.37 21.12
CA CYS A 76 10.47 12.64 20.43
C CYS A 76 11.96 12.99 20.34
N ILE A 77 12.69 12.88 21.45
CA ILE A 77 14.13 13.13 21.45
C ILE A 77 14.89 12.06 20.67
N ALA A 78 14.47 10.80 20.79
CA ALA A 78 15.08 9.70 20.03
C ALA A 78 14.95 9.93 18.50
N GLU A 79 13.77 10.35 18.03
CA GLU A 79 13.54 10.69 16.63
C GLU A 79 14.41 11.89 16.19
N GLY A 80 14.49 12.94 17.00
CA GLY A 80 15.36 14.10 16.73
C GLY A 80 16.85 13.75 16.64
N GLN A 81 17.29 12.68 17.33
CA GLN A 81 18.66 12.16 17.29
C GLN A 81 18.85 11.00 16.30
N GLY A 82 17.81 10.62 15.53
CA GLY A 82 17.89 9.53 14.54
C GLY A 82 17.97 8.12 15.13
N ILE A 83 17.47 7.92 16.36
CA ILE A 83 17.51 6.65 17.09
C ILE A 83 16.17 5.91 16.94
N LEU A 84 16.20 4.57 16.97
CA LEU A 84 14.99 3.77 17.01
C LEU A 84 14.24 3.96 18.33
N THR A 85 12.97 4.36 18.21
CA THR A 85 12.05 4.62 19.32
C THR A 85 11.73 3.38 20.16
N ILE A 86 11.25 3.63 21.38
CA ILE A 86 10.64 2.61 22.24
C ILE A 86 9.41 2.06 21.52
N GLY A 87 9.36 0.73 21.33
CA GLY A 87 8.26 0.08 20.62
C GLY A 87 8.44 -0.05 19.10
N SER A 88 9.53 0.45 18.51
CA SER A 88 9.82 0.40 17.06
C SER A 88 9.74 -1.00 16.41
N ARG A 89 9.87 -2.09 17.20
CA ARG A 89 9.64 -3.47 16.71
C ARG A 89 8.17 -3.73 16.37
N ALA A 90 7.23 -3.18 17.14
CA ALA A 90 5.80 -3.38 16.95
C ALA A 90 5.30 -2.63 15.70
N THR A 91 5.71 -1.37 15.54
CA THR A 91 5.33 -0.53 14.38
C THR A 91 5.89 -1.05 13.06
N GLN A 92 7.14 -1.52 13.02
CA GLN A 92 7.69 -2.18 11.82
C GLN A 92 6.89 -3.43 11.43
N THR A 93 6.56 -4.27 12.42
CA THR A 93 5.85 -5.52 12.17
C THR A 93 4.43 -5.30 11.63
N GLU A 94 3.73 -4.26 12.08
CA GLU A 94 2.40 -3.91 11.58
C GLU A 94 2.44 -3.31 10.17
N ALA A 95 3.39 -2.42 9.90
CA ALA A 95 3.59 -1.85 8.57
C ALA A 95 3.89 -2.95 7.53
N ASP A 96 4.78 -3.89 7.86
CA ASP A 96 5.11 -5.02 6.99
C ASP A 96 3.91 -5.94 6.71
N LYS A 97 3.06 -6.17 7.71
CA LYS A 97 1.82 -6.94 7.54
C LYS A 97 0.86 -6.25 6.58
N GLN A 98 0.67 -4.95 6.71
CA GLN A 98 -0.21 -4.17 5.83
C GLN A 98 0.31 -4.16 4.38
N VAL A 99 1.63 -4.02 4.19
CA VAL A 99 2.24 -4.07 2.85
C VAL A 99 2.03 -5.45 2.22
N LYS A 100 2.26 -6.54 2.95
CA LYS A 100 2.02 -7.91 2.46
C LYS A 100 0.54 -8.13 2.10
N GLN A 101 -0.39 -7.62 2.89
CA GLN A 101 -1.83 -7.71 2.57
C GLN A 101 -2.19 -6.94 1.30
N LYS A 102 -1.66 -5.73 1.12
CA LYS A 102 -1.89 -4.95 -0.11
C LYS A 102 -1.31 -5.65 -1.33
N VAL A 103 -0.09 -6.18 -1.25
CA VAL A 103 0.57 -6.90 -2.36
C VAL A 103 -0.23 -8.13 -2.76
N THR A 104 -0.71 -8.91 -1.80
CA THR A 104 -1.53 -10.10 -2.10
C THR A 104 -2.88 -9.76 -2.71
N LEU A 105 -3.53 -8.67 -2.28
CA LEU A 105 -4.75 -8.15 -2.90
C LEU A 105 -4.50 -7.68 -4.34
N TYR A 106 -3.45 -6.91 -4.58
CA TYR A 106 -3.12 -6.45 -5.94
C TYR A 106 -2.78 -7.61 -6.87
N ALA A 107 -2.07 -8.63 -6.39
CA ALA A 107 -1.76 -9.83 -7.17
C ALA A 107 -3.04 -10.58 -7.58
N LYS A 108 -4.00 -10.75 -6.65
CA LYS A 108 -5.30 -11.38 -6.96
C LYS A 108 -6.10 -10.56 -7.97
N ASN A 109 -6.21 -9.25 -7.76
CA ASN A 109 -6.95 -8.38 -8.66
C ASN A 109 -6.33 -8.35 -10.07
N ALA A 110 -4.99 -8.35 -10.16
CA ALA A 110 -4.29 -8.42 -11.44
C ALA A 110 -4.56 -9.75 -12.17
N GLN A 111 -4.58 -10.87 -11.43
CA GLN A 111 -4.89 -12.18 -12.01
C GLN A 111 -6.34 -12.25 -12.52
N GLU A 112 -7.30 -11.73 -11.75
CA GLU A 112 -8.71 -11.68 -12.15
C GLU A 112 -8.91 -10.77 -13.37
N ALA A 113 -8.26 -9.60 -13.40
CA ALA A 113 -8.32 -8.69 -14.53
C ALA A 113 -7.71 -9.30 -15.80
N ALA A 114 -6.58 -10.00 -15.68
CA ALA A 114 -5.96 -10.70 -16.81
C ALA A 114 -6.89 -11.78 -17.37
N ARG A 115 -7.53 -12.57 -16.50
CA ARG A 115 -8.50 -13.59 -16.91
C ARG A 115 -9.71 -12.97 -17.62
N ALA A 116 -10.30 -11.92 -17.04
CA ALA A 116 -11.43 -11.21 -17.65
C ALA A 116 -11.06 -10.62 -19.02
N ALA A 117 -9.85 -10.08 -19.17
CA ALA A 117 -9.36 -9.57 -20.44
C ALA A 117 -9.22 -10.68 -21.50
N THR A 118 -8.70 -11.86 -21.12
CA THR A 118 -8.61 -13.01 -22.05
C THR A 118 -9.98 -13.50 -22.50
N GLU A 119 -10.95 -13.58 -21.59
CA GLU A 119 -12.32 -13.99 -21.90
C GLU A 119 -13.01 -12.94 -22.83
N ALA A 120 -12.79 -11.65 -22.57
CA ALA A 120 -13.31 -10.58 -23.43
C ALA A 120 -12.71 -10.59 -24.84
N ILE A 121 -11.40 -10.82 -24.98
CA ILE A 121 -10.73 -10.91 -26.28
C ILE A 121 -11.27 -12.12 -27.07
N ALA A 122 -11.45 -13.27 -26.42
CA ALA A 122 -12.01 -14.46 -27.07
C ALA A 122 -13.44 -14.20 -27.58
N ALA A 123 -14.29 -13.57 -26.76
CA ALA A 123 -15.64 -13.20 -27.16
C ALA A 123 -15.65 -12.19 -28.32
N GLN A 124 -14.75 -11.21 -28.32
CA GLN A 124 -14.61 -10.25 -29.42
C GLN A 124 -14.19 -10.93 -30.73
N GLN A 125 -13.26 -11.89 -30.67
CA GLN A 125 -12.83 -12.64 -31.85
C GLN A 125 -13.99 -13.46 -32.45
N GLU A 126 -14.76 -14.13 -31.60
CA GLU A 126 -15.95 -14.89 -32.05
C GLU A 126 -16.97 -13.98 -32.74
N LEU A 127 -17.24 -12.80 -32.18
CA LEU A 127 -18.15 -11.82 -32.79
C LEU A 127 -17.64 -11.31 -34.14
N LEU A 128 -16.33 -11.03 -34.25
CA LEU A 128 -15.73 -10.59 -35.53
C LEU A 128 -15.83 -11.68 -36.60
N ASP A 129 -15.59 -12.94 -36.23
CA ASP A 129 -15.73 -14.05 -37.17
C ASP A 129 -17.20 -14.26 -37.58
N ARG A 130 -18.15 -14.06 -36.65
CA ARG A 130 -19.58 -14.10 -37.00
C ARG A 130 -19.96 -12.99 -37.97
N ILE A 131 -19.48 -11.76 -37.76
CA ILE A 131 -19.70 -10.64 -38.69
C ILE A 131 -19.13 -10.95 -40.07
N ARG A 132 -17.92 -11.53 -40.15
CA ARG A 132 -17.32 -11.95 -41.42
C ARG A 132 -18.19 -12.95 -42.16
N VAL A 133 -18.65 -14.01 -41.48
CA VAL A 133 -19.53 -15.02 -42.10
C VAL A 133 -20.83 -14.40 -42.58
N LEU A 134 -21.51 -13.64 -41.72
CA LEU A 134 -22.79 -13.01 -42.08
C LEU A 134 -22.65 -12.00 -43.22
N SER A 135 -21.55 -11.25 -43.27
CA SER A 135 -21.29 -10.32 -44.39
C SER A 135 -21.04 -11.05 -45.71
N ALA A 136 -20.37 -12.21 -45.69
CA ALA A 136 -20.19 -13.04 -46.87
C ALA A 136 -21.52 -13.65 -47.34
N GLU A 137 -22.36 -14.14 -46.42
CA GLU A 137 -23.70 -14.65 -46.72
C GLU A 137 -24.61 -13.56 -47.31
N LEU A 138 -24.56 -12.35 -46.75
CA LEU A 138 -25.30 -11.20 -47.27
C LEU A 138 -24.89 -10.87 -48.70
N ALA A 139 -23.58 -10.78 -48.97
CA ALA A 139 -23.06 -10.51 -50.31
C ALA A 139 -23.46 -11.59 -51.33
N ALA A 140 -23.48 -12.86 -50.92
CA ALA A 140 -23.95 -13.96 -51.76
C ALA A 140 -25.45 -13.84 -52.09
N SER A 141 -26.27 -13.55 -51.08
CA SER A 141 -27.72 -13.33 -51.23
C SER A 141 -28.02 -12.12 -52.14
N GLU A 142 -27.30 -11.00 -51.96
CA GLU A 142 -27.43 -9.83 -52.82
C GLU A 142 -27.08 -10.13 -54.27
N ALA A 143 -26.02 -10.91 -54.52
CA ALA A 143 -25.65 -11.35 -55.86
C ALA A 143 -26.71 -12.25 -56.50
N GLU A 144 -27.32 -13.15 -55.73
CA GLU A 144 -28.45 -13.97 -56.20
C GLU A 144 -29.67 -13.11 -56.55
N VAL A 145 -30.04 -12.17 -55.68
CA VAL A 145 -31.15 -11.24 -55.94
C VAL A 145 -30.88 -10.42 -57.21
N ALA A 146 -29.65 -9.92 -57.40
CA ALA A 146 -29.27 -9.19 -58.60
C ALA A 146 -29.40 -10.05 -59.87
N ARG A 147 -28.94 -11.31 -59.82
CA ARG A 147 -29.08 -12.28 -60.93
C ARG A 147 -30.55 -12.57 -61.24
N LEU A 148 -31.37 -12.80 -60.22
CA LEU A 148 -32.81 -13.08 -60.38
C LEU A 148 -33.54 -11.87 -60.96
N ARG A 149 -33.23 -10.65 -60.50
CA ARG A 149 -33.79 -9.40 -61.06
C ARG A 149 -33.38 -9.21 -62.52
N ALA A 150 -32.11 -9.42 -62.86
CA ALA A 150 -31.65 -9.33 -64.25
C ALA A 150 -32.35 -10.35 -65.16
N ARG A 151 -32.56 -11.59 -64.68
CA ARG A 151 -33.31 -12.62 -65.39
C ARG A 151 -34.77 -12.22 -65.60
N LEU A 152 -35.42 -11.68 -64.58
CA LEU A 152 -36.81 -11.23 -64.64
C LEU A 152 -36.97 -10.08 -65.65
N GLN A 153 -36.07 -9.09 -65.62
CA GLN A 153 -36.05 -8.01 -66.62
C GLN A 153 -35.83 -8.51 -68.05
N ALA A 154 -34.98 -9.52 -68.26
CA ALA A 154 -34.77 -10.10 -69.59
C ALA A 154 -36.02 -10.80 -70.14
N VAL A 155 -36.83 -11.41 -69.26
CA VAL A 155 -38.12 -11.99 -69.60
C VAL A 155 -39.15 -10.90 -69.90
N GLU A 156 -39.26 -9.87 -69.04
CA GLU A 156 -40.20 -8.76 -69.20
C GLU A 156 -39.93 -7.94 -70.47
N ASN A 157 -38.66 -7.72 -70.82
CA ASN A 157 -38.26 -7.01 -72.03
C ASN A 157 -38.39 -7.85 -73.32
N GLY A 158 -38.90 -9.08 -73.23
CA GLY A 158 -39.14 -9.95 -74.39
C GLY A 158 -37.87 -10.54 -75.03
N VAL A 159 -36.71 -10.44 -74.36
CA VAL A 159 -35.43 -11.00 -74.84
C VAL A 159 -35.42 -12.53 -74.71
N TRP A 160 -36.20 -13.08 -73.77
CA TRP A 160 -36.44 -14.52 -73.61
C TRP A 160 -37.84 -14.88 -74.08
N VAL A 161 -38.03 -15.06 -75.39
CA VAL A 161 -39.22 -15.72 -75.93
C VAL A 161 -39.02 -17.23 -75.74
N SER A 162 -39.86 -17.85 -74.92
CA SER A 162 -39.98 -19.32 -74.86
C SER A 162 -40.32 -19.82 -76.27
N MET A 163 -39.34 -20.33 -77.01
CA MET A 163 -39.61 -21.19 -78.15
C MET A 163 -40.25 -22.47 -77.60
N LYS A 164 -41.54 -22.64 -77.91
CA LYS A 164 -42.23 -23.93 -77.76
C LYS A 164 -41.62 -24.96 -78.71
#